data_AF-A0AAE1V4N0-F1
#
_entry.id   AF-A0AAE1V4N0-F1
#
_cell.length_a   1.000
_cell.length_b   1.000
_cell.length_c   1.000
_cell.angle_alpha   90.00
_cell.angle_beta   90.00
_cell.angle_gamma   90.00
#
_symmetry.space_group_name_H-M   'P 1'
#
loop_
_entity.id
_entity.type
_entity.pdbx_description
1 polymer ?
#
loop_
_entity_poly.entity_id
_entity_poly.type
_entity_poly.pdbx_seq_one_letter_code
_entity_poly.pdbx_strand_id
1 'polypeptide(L)'
;MVWVGERTRQLDGAHVEFLRGAANPLGIKVSQKMDPNELIKLIDILNPANKPGRITAEVRAFFDVHEQEGSLPGGVHLEMTGQNVTECIGGSRTVTYDDLGSRYHTHCDPRLNASQSLELAFIVAERLRRRRMAT
;
A
#
# COMPACT_ATOMS: atom_id res chain seq x y z
N MET A 1 -2.99 7.53 -11.62
CA MET A 1 -2.67 6.15 -11.22
C MET A 1 -3.98 5.42 -11.05
N VAL A 2 -4.07 4.20 -11.54
CA VAL A 2 -5.25 3.32 -11.43
C VAL A 2 -4.79 1.96 -10.94
N TRP A 3 -5.67 1.17 -10.31
CA TRP A 3 -5.30 -0.13 -9.77
C TRP A 3 -6.37 -1.19 -10.02
N VAL A 4 -5.93 -2.45 -10.03
CA VAL A 4 -6.84 -3.60 -9.99
C VAL A 4 -7.06 -4.04 -8.53
N GLY A 5 -8.32 -4.27 -8.16
CA GLY A 5 -8.70 -4.70 -6.81
C GLY A 5 -8.62 -6.21 -6.63
N GLU A 6 -8.53 -6.67 -5.37
CA GLU A 6 -8.47 -8.09 -4.99
C GLU A 6 -9.64 -8.92 -5.58
N ARG A 7 -10.81 -8.29 -5.75
CA ARG A 7 -12.03 -8.94 -6.28
C ARG A 7 -12.12 -8.91 -7.81
N THR A 8 -11.22 -8.19 -8.49
CA THR A 8 -11.29 -7.88 -9.93
C THR A 8 -9.99 -8.17 -10.69
N ARG A 9 -9.04 -8.90 -10.07
CA ARG A 9 -7.69 -9.18 -10.59
C ARG A 9 -7.54 -10.52 -11.33
N GLN A 10 -8.64 -11.08 -11.82
CA GLN A 10 -8.64 -12.33 -12.60
C GLN A 10 -7.78 -12.13 -13.86
N LEU A 11 -6.87 -13.08 -14.16
CA LEU A 11 -5.89 -12.98 -15.24
C LEU A 11 -6.52 -12.78 -16.64
N ASP A 12 -7.69 -13.38 -16.86
CA ASP A 12 -8.54 -13.29 -18.05
C ASP A 12 -9.67 -12.23 -17.91
N GLY A 13 -9.70 -11.50 -16.80
CA GLY A 13 -10.74 -10.54 -16.47
C GLY A 13 -10.57 -9.19 -17.20
N ALA A 14 -11.70 -8.60 -17.61
CA ALA A 14 -11.74 -7.34 -18.35
C ALA A 14 -10.99 -6.16 -17.69
N HIS A 15 -10.87 -6.15 -16.36
CA HIS A 15 -10.09 -5.14 -15.62
C HIS A 15 -8.58 -5.27 -15.87
N VAL A 16 -8.05 -6.49 -15.98
CA VAL A 16 -6.62 -6.74 -16.25
C VAL A 16 -6.32 -6.38 -17.70
N GLU A 17 -7.17 -6.78 -18.65
CA GLU A 17 -7.02 -6.41 -20.08
C GLU A 17 -7.10 -4.89 -20.31
N PHE A 18 -8.04 -4.20 -19.64
CA PHE A 18 -8.13 -2.74 -19.71
C PHE A 18 -6.84 -2.05 -19.20
N LEU A 19 -6.30 -2.52 -18.08
CA LEU A 19 -5.09 -1.93 -17.50
C LEU A 19 -3.81 -2.32 -18.26
N ARG A 20 -3.77 -3.47 -18.93
CA ARG A 20 -2.66 -3.89 -19.82
C ARG A 20 -2.39 -2.87 -20.95
N GLY A 21 -3.43 -2.19 -21.43
CA GLY A 21 -3.32 -1.12 -22.43
C GLY A 21 -3.09 0.29 -21.86
N ALA A 22 -3.12 0.48 -20.55
CA ALA A 22 -3.12 1.80 -19.93
C ALA A 22 -1.70 2.32 -19.65
N ALA A 23 -1.32 3.44 -20.27
CA ALA A 23 0.00 4.09 -20.07
C ALA A 23 0.16 4.78 -18.70
N ASN A 24 -0.85 4.72 -17.82
CA ASN A 24 -0.78 5.30 -16.49
C ASN A 24 0.04 4.41 -15.53
N PRO A 25 0.68 4.96 -14.49
CA PRO A 25 1.19 4.15 -13.40
C PRO A 25 0.09 3.27 -12.80
N LEU A 26 0.35 1.97 -12.72
CA LEU A 26 -0.60 0.95 -12.26
C LEU A 26 -0.34 0.52 -10.81
N GLY A 27 -1.36 -0.05 -10.18
CA GLY A 27 -1.27 -0.75 -8.91
C GLY A 27 -2.03 -2.09 -8.94
N ILE A 28 -1.61 -3.03 -8.10
CA ILE A 28 -2.27 -4.31 -7.90
C ILE A 28 -2.55 -4.43 -6.40
N LYS A 29 -3.81 -4.63 -6.01
CA LYS A 29 -4.15 -4.98 -4.62
C LYS A 29 -3.78 -6.46 -4.43
N VAL A 30 -2.79 -6.69 -3.57
CA VAL A 30 -2.31 -8.02 -3.15
C VAL A 30 -2.69 -8.22 -1.69
N SER A 31 -2.97 -9.46 -1.30
CA SER A 31 -3.22 -9.85 0.09
C SER A 31 -2.70 -11.27 0.36
N GLN A 32 -2.79 -11.70 1.63
CA GLN A 32 -2.44 -13.04 2.12
C GLN A 32 -3.17 -14.24 1.44
N LYS A 33 -4.04 -13.99 0.45
CA LYS A 33 -4.73 -15.01 -0.36
C LYS A 33 -4.14 -15.18 -1.77
N MET A 34 -3.13 -14.38 -2.12
CA MET A 34 -2.47 -14.43 -3.43
C MET A 34 -1.58 -15.66 -3.56
N ASP A 35 -1.68 -16.40 -4.67
CA ASP A 35 -0.65 -17.36 -5.10
C ASP A 35 0.54 -16.58 -5.69
N PRO A 36 1.79 -16.78 -5.21
CA PRO A 36 2.96 -16.15 -5.80
C PRO A 36 3.11 -16.39 -7.31
N ASN A 37 2.67 -17.55 -7.82
CA ASN A 37 2.73 -17.86 -9.26
C ASN A 37 1.65 -17.13 -10.07
N GLU A 38 0.53 -16.76 -9.44
CA GLU A 38 -0.48 -15.86 -10.02
C GLU A 38 0.02 -14.41 -10.02
N LEU A 39 0.67 -13.98 -8.93
CA LEU A 39 1.25 -12.64 -8.80
C LEU A 39 2.31 -12.36 -9.86
N ILE A 40 3.21 -13.30 -10.13
CA ILE A 40 4.24 -13.15 -11.17
C ILE A 40 3.58 -12.91 -12.55
N LYS A 41 2.58 -13.72 -12.92
CA LYS A 41 1.83 -13.53 -14.19
C LYS A 41 1.13 -12.18 -14.25
N LEU A 42 0.55 -11.72 -13.14
CA LEU A 42 -0.06 -10.39 -13.01
C LEU A 42 0.97 -9.26 -13.19
N ILE A 43 2.19 -9.43 -12.69
CA ILE A 43 3.31 -8.49 -12.85
C ILE A 43 3.82 -8.49 -14.30
N ASP A 44 3.96 -9.65 -14.94
CA ASP A 44 4.38 -9.76 -16.35
C ASP A 44 3.40 -9.06 -17.30
N ILE A 45 2.09 -9.17 -17.02
CA ILE A 45 1.02 -8.53 -17.82
C ILE A 45 0.96 -7.01 -17.60
N LEU A 46 1.07 -6.54 -16.35
CA LEU A 46 0.79 -5.14 -15.97
C LEU A 46 2.05 -4.28 -15.74
N ASN A 47 3.22 -4.88 -15.59
CA ASN A 47 4.47 -4.18 -15.26
C ASN A 47 5.69 -4.83 -15.95
N PRO A 48 5.68 -5.11 -17.27
CA PRO A 48 6.80 -5.74 -17.99
C PRO A 48 8.10 -4.91 -18.00
N ALA A 49 8.09 -3.69 -17.44
CA ALA A 49 9.24 -2.82 -17.23
C ALA A 49 9.56 -2.56 -15.73
N ASN A 50 9.00 -3.39 -14.83
CA ASN A 50 9.30 -3.55 -13.40
C ASN A 50 9.57 -2.27 -12.57
N LYS A 51 8.51 -1.63 -12.07
CA LYS A 51 8.54 -0.42 -11.19
C LYS A 51 7.76 -0.65 -9.87
N PRO A 52 8.20 -0.18 -8.66
CA PRO A 52 7.82 -0.83 -7.37
C PRO A 52 7.08 0.02 -6.29
N GLY A 53 6.58 -0.61 -5.20
CA GLY A 53 6.10 0.04 -3.94
C GLY A 53 4.96 -0.69 -3.14
N ARG A 54 4.56 -0.11 -1.98
CA ARG A 54 3.35 -0.32 -1.11
C ARG A 54 3.56 -1.34 0.05
N ILE A 55 2.94 -1.35 1.27
CA ILE A 55 1.70 -0.72 1.80
C ILE A 55 1.85 0.02 3.18
N THR A 56 1.61 -0.56 4.39
CA THR A 56 1.40 0.20 5.69
C THR A 56 2.20 -0.18 6.98
N ALA A 57 1.85 -1.13 7.87
CA ALA A 57 2.73 -1.58 9.00
C ALA A 57 3.64 -2.74 8.55
N GLU A 58 3.05 -3.56 7.69
CA GLU A 58 3.58 -3.94 6.40
C GLU A 58 4.58 -2.99 5.73
N VAL A 59 4.78 -1.68 6.05
CA VAL A 59 5.98 -0.94 5.60
C VAL A 59 7.21 -1.49 6.26
N ARG A 60 7.18 -1.75 7.57
CA ARG A 60 8.33 -2.33 8.28
C ARG A 60 8.64 -3.67 7.64
N ALA A 61 7.66 -4.56 7.55
CA ALA A 61 7.82 -5.86 6.87
C ALA A 61 8.17 -5.75 5.37
N PHE A 62 7.63 -4.81 4.60
CA PHE A 62 7.99 -4.56 3.19
C PHE A 62 9.45 -4.13 3.04
N PHE A 63 9.93 -3.24 3.90
CA PHE A 63 11.35 -2.89 3.96
C PHE A 63 12.19 -4.05 4.48
N ASP A 64 11.77 -4.78 5.51
CA ASP A 64 12.51 -5.93 6.06
C ASP A 64 12.62 -7.08 5.05
N VAL A 65 11.57 -7.36 4.27
CA VAL A 65 11.56 -8.33 3.17
C VAL A 65 12.38 -7.82 2.00
N HIS A 66 12.27 -6.55 1.60
CA HIS A 66 13.15 -6.00 0.56
C HIS A 66 14.63 -5.93 0.98
N GLU A 67 14.92 -5.78 2.28
CA GLU A 67 16.27 -5.83 2.85
C GLU A 67 16.80 -7.29 2.86
N GLN A 68 15.96 -8.29 3.16
CA GLN A 68 16.30 -9.73 3.09
C GLN A 68 16.50 -10.22 1.65
N GLU A 69 15.57 -9.90 0.75
CA GLU A 69 15.54 -10.32 -0.66
C GLU A 69 16.38 -9.40 -1.58
N GLY A 70 17.23 -8.52 -1.02
CA GLY A 70 18.13 -7.64 -1.75
C GLY A 70 17.47 -6.65 -2.74
N SER A 71 16.15 -6.45 -2.66
CA SER A 71 15.31 -5.82 -3.67
C SER A 71 14.88 -4.39 -3.28
N LEU A 72 14.14 -3.69 -4.15
CA LEU A 72 13.95 -2.23 -4.06
C LEU A 72 12.56 -1.83 -3.49
N PRO A 73 12.48 -1.25 -2.28
CA PRO A 73 11.24 -0.76 -1.69
C PRO A 73 10.78 0.55 -2.34
N GLY A 74 10.05 0.46 -3.46
CA GLY A 74 9.81 1.57 -4.39
C GLY A 74 8.82 2.69 -3.98
N GLY A 75 8.13 2.61 -2.84
CA GLY A 75 7.26 3.71 -2.38
C GLY A 75 6.18 3.33 -1.36
N VAL A 76 5.60 4.34 -0.71
CA VAL A 76 4.39 4.27 0.15
C VAL A 76 3.10 3.94 -0.66
N HIS A 77 2.00 3.55 0.00
CA HIS A 77 0.63 3.76 -0.51
C HIS A 77 -0.40 3.73 0.62
N LEU A 78 -1.29 4.73 0.66
CA LEU A 78 -2.11 5.03 1.84
C LEU A 78 -3.47 5.63 1.44
N GLU A 79 -4.53 5.18 2.09
CA GLU A 79 -5.80 5.89 2.16
C GLU A 79 -5.79 6.77 3.40
N MET A 80 -5.93 8.09 3.22
CA MET A 80 -5.74 9.08 4.28
C MET A 80 -6.67 10.28 4.11
N THR A 81 -6.86 11.04 5.19
CA THR A 81 -7.58 12.32 5.18
C THR A 81 -6.89 13.35 6.09
N GLY A 82 -6.92 14.61 5.66
CA GLY A 82 -6.53 15.75 6.51
C GLY A 82 -7.55 16.07 7.62
N GLN A 83 -8.71 15.41 7.60
CA GLN A 83 -9.74 15.55 8.63
C GLN A 83 -9.32 14.85 9.93
N ASN A 84 -9.79 15.37 11.06
CA ASN A 84 -9.54 14.82 12.40
C ASN A 84 -10.51 13.67 12.70
N VAL A 85 -10.33 12.54 12.00
CA VAL A 85 -11.17 11.33 12.06
C VAL A 85 -10.61 10.27 13.00
N THR A 86 -11.48 9.37 13.46
CA THR A 86 -11.17 8.21 14.31
C THR A 86 -11.41 6.91 13.55
N GLU A 87 -10.98 6.84 12.28
CA GLU A 87 -11.27 5.68 11.41
C GLU A 87 -10.27 4.52 11.61
N CYS A 88 -8.98 4.82 11.82
CA CYS A 88 -7.96 3.83 12.17
C CYS A 88 -7.58 3.92 13.66
N ILE A 89 -7.47 2.76 14.33
CA ILE A 89 -6.94 2.66 15.70
C ILE A 89 -5.44 2.95 15.78
N GLY A 90 -4.97 3.37 16.96
CA GLY A 90 -3.56 3.60 17.27
C GLY A 90 -2.98 4.91 16.73
N GLY A 91 -1.66 4.90 16.52
CA GLY A 91 -0.85 6.10 16.27
C GLY A 91 -0.65 6.98 17.50
N SER A 92 0.13 8.04 17.36
CA SER A 92 0.56 8.99 18.40
C SER A 92 -0.55 9.68 19.20
N ARG A 93 -1.80 9.73 18.71
CA ARG A 93 -2.97 10.22 19.46
C ARG A 93 -3.79 9.11 20.15
N THR A 94 -3.37 7.85 20.03
CA THR A 94 -3.97 6.65 20.61
C THR A 94 -5.49 6.56 20.38
N VAL A 95 -5.90 6.43 19.12
CA VAL A 95 -7.31 6.15 18.79
C VAL A 95 -7.65 4.73 19.26
N THR A 96 -8.63 4.59 20.16
CA THR A 96 -9.09 3.31 20.69
C THR A 96 -10.27 2.75 19.88
N TYR A 97 -10.76 1.56 20.24
CA TYR A 97 -12.00 1.02 19.66
C TYR A 97 -13.24 1.84 20.03
N ASP A 98 -13.28 2.43 21.23
CA ASP A 98 -14.40 3.24 21.70
C ASP A 98 -14.46 4.59 20.97
N ASP A 99 -13.30 5.14 20.58
CA ASP A 99 -13.21 6.39 19.80
C ASP A 99 -13.78 6.26 18.38
N LEU A 100 -13.85 5.05 17.82
CA LEU A 100 -14.28 4.81 16.43
C LEU A 100 -15.67 5.40 16.16
N GLY A 101 -16.61 5.19 17.08
CA GLY A 101 -17.99 5.66 16.95
C GLY A 101 -18.16 7.19 16.93
N SER A 102 -17.12 7.95 17.30
CA SER A 102 -17.22 9.42 17.39
C SER A 102 -17.10 10.13 16.05
N ARG A 103 -16.24 9.64 15.13
CA ARG A 103 -15.87 10.32 13.86
C ARG A 103 -15.50 9.36 12.73
N TYR A 104 -16.26 8.29 12.59
CA TYR A 104 -16.20 7.43 11.40
C TYR A 104 -17.01 8.09 10.27
N HIS A 105 -16.33 8.60 9.23
CA HIS A 105 -16.96 9.39 8.16
C HIS A 105 -16.82 8.77 6.77
N THR A 106 -16.44 7.50 6.69
CA THR A 106 -16.30 6.71 5.46
C THR A 106 -17.31 5.58 5.41
N HIS A 107 -17.82 5.27 4.22
CA HIS A 107 -18.57 4.02 3.93
C HIS A 107 -17.68 2.95 3.27
N CYS A 108 -16.39 3.25 3.08
CA CYS A 108 -15.37 2.38 2.51
C CYS A 108 -14.39 1.92 3.62
N ASP A 109 -13.19 1.47 3.25
CA ASP A 109 -12.13 1.15 4.19
C ASP A 109 -11.76 2.40 5.07
N PRO A 110 -11.34 2.20 6.34
CA PRO A 110 -10.96 3.29 7.23
C PRO A 110 -9.67 4.00 6.81
N ARG A 111 -9.66 5.34 6.87
CA ARG A 111 -8.53 6.17 6.42
C ARG A 111 -7.65 6.62 7.58
N LEU A 112 -6.34 6.73 7.33
CA LEU A 112 -5.41 7.37 8.27
C LEU A 112 -5.78 8.85 8.46
N ASN A 113 -5.82 9.32 9.71
CA ASN A 113 -5.93 10.76 9.99
C ASN A 113 -4.58 11.48 9.77
N ALA A 114 -4.60 12.81 9.86
CA ALA A 114 -3.42 13.65 9.60
C ALA A 114 -2.21 13.30 10.50
N SER A 115 -2.43 12.98 11.78
CA SER A 115 -1.34 12.62 12.70
C SER A 115 -0.72 11.27 12.36
N GLN A 116 -1.55 10.25 12.13
CA GLN A 116 -1.11 8.91 11.72
C GLN A 116 -0.37 8.94 10.36
N SER A 117 -0.83 9.77 9.43
CA SER A 117 -0.22 9.96 8.11
C SER A 117 1.18 10.59 8.20
N LEU A 118 1.36 11.59 9.05
CA LEU A 118 2.65 12.27 9.27
C LEU A 118 3.66 11.37 9.99
N GLU A 119 3.21 10.65 11.02
CA GLU A 119 4.01 9.66 11.76
C GLU A 119 4.57 8.58 10.83
N LEU A 120 3.75 8.06 9.92
CA LEU A 120 4.17 7.08 8.92
C LEU A 120 5.14 7.66 7.89
N ALA A 121 4.97 8.92 7.48
CA ALA A 121 5.92 9.59 6.58
C ALA A 121 7.34 9.67 7.18
N PHE A 122 7.46 9.92 8.49
CA PHE A 122 8.75 9.88 9.19
C PHE A 122 9.36 8.46 9.24
N ILE A 123 8.55 7.43 9.52
CA ILE A 123 9.02 6.03 9.55
C ILE A 123 9.58 5.60 8.17
N VAL A 124 8.89 5.96 7.08
CA VAL A 124 9.32 5.68 5.70
C VAL A 124 10.60 6.45 5.36
N ALA A 125 10.67 7.74 5.70
CA ALA A 125 11.84 8.58 5.46
C ALA A 125 13.09 8.05 6.20
N GLU A 126 12.93 7.56 7.44
CA GLU A 126 14.04 7.01 8.21
C GLU A 126 14.58 5.70 7.59
N ARG A 127 13.71 4.77 7.21
CA ARG A 127 14.07 3.53 6.50
C ARG A 127 14.83 3.82 5.20
N LEU A 128 14.29 4.72 4.37
CA LEU A 128 14.94 5.14 3.12
C LEU A 128 16.31 5.79 3.36
N ARG A 129 16.47 6.59 4.42
CA ARG A 129 17.77 7.17 4.80
C ARG A 129 18.76 6.10 5.23
N ARG A 130 18.36 5.17 6.11
CA ARG A 130 19.23 4.06 6.58
C ARG A 130 19.78 3.25 5.39
N ARG A 131 18.90 2.82 4.47
CA ARG A 131 19.30 2.05 3.26
C ARG A 131 20.29 2.83 2.39
N ARG A 132 20.12 4.14 2.21
CA ARG A 132 21.03 5.03 1.45
C ARG A 132 22.36 5.34 2.14
N MET A 133 22.56 4.91 3.39
CA MET A 133 23.85 4.99 4.11
C MET A 133 24.52 3.62 4.27
N ALA A 134 23.87 2.55 3.78
CA ALA A 134 24.38 1.18 3.75
C ALA A 134 24.61 0.68 2.31
N THR A 135 24.62 1.61 1.33
CA THR A 135 24.96 1.41 -0.08
C THR A 135 26.09 2.35 -0.45
#